data_AF-A0AB37T8I8-F1
#
_entry.id   AF-A0AB37T8I8-F1
#
_cell.length_a   1.000
_cell.length_b   1.000
_cell.length_c   1.000
_cell.angle_alpha   90.00
_cell.angle_beta   90.00
_cell.angle_gamma   90.00
#
_symmetry.space_group_name_H-M   'P 1'
#
loop_
_entity.id
_entity.type
_entity.pdbx_description
1 polymer ?
#
loop_
_entity_poly.entity_id
_entity_poly.type
_entity_poly.pdbx_seq_one_letter_code
_entity_poly.pdbx_strand_id
1 'polypeptide(L)'
;MSVTQWIRYFWADDDTVTFLEIDEDGWARRQVILQGELRLPVSAATLDEVMHLRDHGKLADMTAYEDRYGVLAEGDVRDWEDTDQIVEITRAEFDQAWVPARETLTRFVL
;
A
#
# COMPACT_ATOMS: atom_id res chain seq x y z
N MET A 1 12.80 12.37 0.90
CA MET A 1 11.85 12.18 2.00
C MET A 1 12.30 10.93 2.75
N SER A 2 12.58 11.07 4.04
CA SER A 2 13.02 9.94 4.86
C SER A 2 11.82 9.12 5.30
N VAL A 3 11.96 7.79 5.32
CA VAL A 3 10.94 6.90 5.91
C VAL A 3 11.05 6.98 7.42
N THR A 4 9.91 7.07 8.11
CA THR A 4 9.89 7.24 9.57
C THR A 4 9.24 6.07 10.29
N GLN A 5 8.30 5.37 9.66
CA GLN A 5 7.53 4.31 10.31
C GLN A 5 6.99 3.28 9.31
N TRP A 6 6.79 2.05 9.80
CA TRP A 6 6.01 1.03 9.12
C TRP A 6 4.90 0.59 10.05
N ILE A 7 3.69 0.48 9.52
CA ILE A 7 2.53 0.08 10.31
C ILE A 7 1.72 -1.01 9.62
N ARG A 8 0.92 -1.70 10.41
CA ARG A 8 -0.11 -2.62 9.98
C ARG A 8 -1.40 -2.34 10.72
N TYR A 9 -2.53 -2.43 10.04
CA TYR A 9 -3.85 -2.41 10.68
C TYR A 9 -4.80 -3.39 9.97
N PHE A 10 -5.86 -3.77 10.66
CA PHE A 10 -6.90 -4.66 10.16
C PHE A 10 -8.20 -3.88 9.98
N TRP A 11 -8.89 -4.13 8.86
CA TRP A 11 -10.21 -3.58 8.60
C TRP A 11 -11.20 -4.74 8.48
N ALA A 12 -12.09 -4.85 9.48
CA ALA A 12 -12.96 -6.01 9.65
C ALA A 12 -14.04 -6.12 8.58
N ASP A 13 -14.60 -4.98 8.14
CA ASP A 13 -15.71 -4.95 7.18
C ASP A 13 -15.32 -5.60 5.84
N ASP A 14 -14.07 -5.44 5.42
CA ASP A 14 -13.56 -5.97 4.15
C ASP A 14 -12.66 -7.21 4.33
N ASP A 15 -12.44 -7.67 5.57
CA ASP A 15 -11.42 -8.67 5.95
C ASP A 15 -10.06 -8.39 5.29
N THR A 16 -9.59 -7.14 5.45
CA THR A 16 -8.30 -6.71 4.88
C THR A 16 -7.28 -6.41 5.96
N VAL A 17 -6.03 -6.78 5.67
CA VAL A 17 -4.87 -6.34 6.43
C VAL A 17 -4.07 -5.40 5.54
N THR A 18 -3.90 -4.16 6.00
CA THR A 18 -3.14 -3.14 5.29
C THR A 18 -1.79 -2.92 5.96
N PHE A 19 -0.75 -2.83 5.14
CA PHE A 19 0.61 -2.51 5.56
C PHE A 19 1.02 -1.21 4.88
N LEU A 20 1.57 -0.27 5.64
CA LEU A 20 2.05 1.01 5.12
C LEU A 20 3.51 1.24 5.50
N GLU A 21 4.29 1.72 4.53
CA GLU A 21 5.51 2.48 4.79
C GLU A 21 5.14 3.96 4.73
N ILE A 22 5.48 4.73 5.76
CA ILE A 22 5.06 6.13 5.89
C ILE A 22 6.30 7.03 6.02
N ASP A 23 6.25 8.19 5.37
CA ASP A 23 7.30 9.22 5.45
C ASP A 23 7.15 10.15 6.67
N GLU A 24 8.05 11.12 6.77
CA GLU A 24 8.07 12.13 7.84
C GLU A 24 6.85 13.05 7.88
N ASP A 25 6.17 13.19 6.74
CA ASP A 25 4.97 14.02 6.60
C ASP A 25 3.69 13.23 6.88
N GLY A 26 3.80 11.95 7.25
CA GLY A 26 2.66 11.09 7.55
C GLY A 26 1.99 10.48 6.32
N TRP A 27 2.60 10.60 5.14
CA TRP A 27 2.06 10.07 3.89
C TRP A 27 2.58 8.67 3.58
N ALA A 28 1.70 7.84 3.00
CA ALA A 28 2.08 6.52 2.52
C ALA A 28 3.09 6.64 1.35
N ARG A 29 4.21 5.92 1.48
CA ARG A 29 5.24 5.74 0.45
C ARG A 29 5.04 4.45 -0.32
N ARG A 30 4.70 3.38 0.41
CA ARG A 30 4.32 2.07 -0.13
C ARG A 30 3.14 1.53 0.66
N GLN A 31 2.22 0.87 -0.03
CA GLN A 31 1.04 0.24 0.56
C GLN A 31 0.92 -1.20 0.06
N VAL A 32 0.53 -2.11 0.96
CA VAL A 32 0.06 -3.45 0.61
C VAL A 32 -1.30 -3.67 1.25
N ILE A 33 -2.25 -4.21 0.49
CA ILE A 33 -3.53 -4.69 1.05
C ILE A 33 -3.64 -6.18 0.74
N LEU A 34 -3.86 -6.97 1.79
CA LEU A 34 -4.11 -8.40 1.71
C LEU A 34 -5.54 -8.69 2.15
N GLN A 35 -6.29 -9.45 1.36
CA GLN A 35 -7.71 -9.72 1.59
C GLN A 35 -7.98 -11.19 1.90
N GLY A 36 -8.94 -11.43 2.79
CA GLY A 36 -9.46 -12.76 3.08
C GLY A 36 -8.54 -13.58 3.99
N GLU A 37 -9.03 -14.76 4.39
CA GLU A 37 -8.28 -15.73 5.22
C GLU A 37 -6.95 -16.14 4.60
N LEU A 38 -6.90 -16.26 3.27
CA LEU A 38 -5.70 -16.64 2.52
C LEU A 38 -4.72 -15.48 2.30
N ARG A 39 -5.07 -14.25 2.73
CA ARG A 39 -4.26 -13.04 2.58
C ARG A 39 -3.81 -12.83 1.13
N LEU A 40 -4.76 -12.93 0.20
CA LEU A 40 -4.51 -12.70 -1.21
C LEU A 40 -4.19 -11.20 -1.44
N PRO A 41 -3.13 -10.87 -2.18
CA PRO A 41 -2.79 -9.48 -2.43
C PRO A 41 -3.79 -8.85 -3.40
N VAL A 42 -4.35 -7.70 -3.00
CA VAL A 42 -5.26 -6.89 -3.84
C VAL A 42 -4.68 -5.52 -4.17
N SER A 43 -3.65 -5.07 -3.44
CA SER A 43 -2.90 -3.85 -3.73
C SER A 43 -1.44 -3.98 -3.32
N ALA A 44 -0.56 -3.34 -4.09
CA ALA A 44 0.85 -3.15 -3.77
C ALA A 44 1.38 -1.84 -4.44
N ALA A 45 0.78 -0.70 -4.07
CA ALA A 45 1.03 0.61 -4.69
C ALA A 45 2.24 1.35 -4.08
N THR A 46 2.85 2.25 -4.84
CA THR A 46 3.95 3.13 -4.38
C THR A 46 3.75 4.58 -4.82
N LEU A 47 4.16 5.51 -3.96
CA LEU A 47 4.13 6.93 -4.28
C LEU A 47 5.08 7.26 -5.43
N ASP A 48 6.27 6.67 -5.47
CA ASP A 48 7.26 6.96 -6.52
C ASP A 48 6.74 6.62 -7.92
N GLU A 49 6.07 5.48 -8.08
CA GLU A 49 5.47 5.08 -9.36
C GLU A 49 4.28 5.98 -9.73
N VAL A 50 3.40 6.29 -8.76
CA VAL A 50 2.25 7.18 -8.99
C VAL A 50 2.72 8.59 -9.38
N MET A 51 3.69 9.16 -8.68
CA MET A 51 4.25 10.48 -9.01
C MET A 51 4.93 10.46 -10.38
N HIS A 52 5.68 9.41 -10.70
CA HIS A 52 6.29 9.27 -12.01
C HIS A 52 5.25 9.26 -13.14
N LEU A 53 4.18 8.45 -12.99
CA LEU A 53 3.09 8.34 -13.95
C LEU A 53 2.27 9.62 -14.06
N ARG A 54 2.03 10.32 -12.95
CA ARG A 54 1.34 11.62 -12.96
C ARG A 54 2.13 12.66 -13.75
N ASP A 55 3.45 12.70 -13.54
CA ASP A 55 4.29 13.76 -14.09
C ASP A 55 4.73 13.46 -15.55
N HIS A 56 4.76 12.19 -15.96
CA HIS A 56 5.34 11.76 -17.25
C HIS A 56 4.47 10.81 -18.07
N GLY A 57 3.46 10.17 -17.47
CA GLY A 57 2.61 9.17 -18.10
C GLY A 57 1.38 9.75 -18.79
N LYS A 58 0.67 8.91 -19.51
CA LYS A 58 -0.69 9.20 -19.99
C LYS A 58 -1.70 8.73 -18.95
N LEU A 59 -2.92 9.25 -19.03
CA LEU A 59 -4.03 8.79 -18.20
C LEU A 59 -4.22 7.25 -18.26
N ALA A 60 -4.07 6.66 -19.45
CA ALA A 60 -4.17 5.21 -19.63
C ALA A 60 -3.07 4.43 -18.88
N ASP A 61 -1.87 5.01 -18.72
CA ASP A 61 -0.79 4.38 -17.98
C ASP A 61 -1.09 4.39 -16.47
N MET A 62 -1.67 5.48 -15.98
CA MET A 62 -2.17 5.56 -14.59
C MET A 62 -3.30 4.55 -14.35
N THR A 63 -4.30 4.47 -15.23
CA THR A 63 -5.39 3.50 -15.10
C THR A 63 -4.85 2.06 -15.08
N ALA A 64 -3.95 1.70 -15.99
CA ALA A 64 -3.36 0.36 -16.01
C ALA A 64 -2.52 0.06 -14.76
N TYR A 65 -1.93 1.08 -14.14
CA TYR A 65 -1.22 0.96 -12.88
C TYR A 65 -2.18 0.71 -11.72
N GLU A 66 -3.20 1.55 -11.57
CA GLU A 66 -4.20 1.44 -10.50
C GLU A 66 -4.99 0.13 -10.60
N ASP A 67 -5.33 -0.33 -11.80
CA ASP A 67 -5.96 -1.63 -12.03
C ASP A 67 -5.08 -2.80 -11.55
N ARG A 68 -3.76 -2.66 -11.61
CA ARG A 68 -2.82 -3.72 -11.23
C ARG A 68 -2.38 -3.67 -9.78
N TYR A 69 -2.06 -2.48 -9.28
CA TYR A 69 -1.41 -2.29 -7.98
C TYR A 69 -2.32 -1.59 -6.96
N GLY A 70 -3.51 -1.17 -7.37
CA GLY A 70 -4.45 -0.41 -6.54
C GLY A 70 -4.07 1.06 -6.43
N VAL A 71 -4.96 1.82 -5.78
CA VAL A 71 -4.75 3.22 -5.44
C VAL A 71 -4.02 3.32 -4.11
N LEU A 72 -2.99 4.15 -4.04
CA LEU A 72 -2.25 4.42 -2.81
C LEU A 72 -3.13 5.20 -1.81
N ALA A 73 -3.05 4.89 -0.52
CA ALA A 73 -3.74 5.67 0.51
C ALA A 73 -3.40 7.16 0.41
N GLU A 74 -4.46 7.97 0.46
CA GLU A 74 -4.37 9.42 0.51
C GLU A 74 -4.55 9.92 1.95
N GLY A 75 -3.97 11.09 2.23
CA GLY A 75 -4.08 11.75 3.52
C GLY A 75 -2.96 11.38 4.49
N ASP A 76 -2.86 12.20 5.53
CA ASP A 76 -1.93 11.99 6.64
C ASP A 76 -2.49 10.89 7.57
N VAL A 77 -1.75 9.80 7.73
CA VAL A 77 -2.14 8.68 8.58
C VAL A 77 -2.30 9.10 10.06
N ARG A 78 -1.65 10.18 10.47
CA ARG A 78 -1.77 10.73 11.84
C ARG A 78 -3.13 11.34 12.12
N ASP A 79 -3.88 11.70 11.07
CA ASP A 79 -5.23 12.26 11.17
C ASP A 79 -6.32 11.19 11.10
N TRP A 80 -5.96 9.91 10.97
CA TRP A 80 -6.94 8.83 10.89
C TRP A 80 -7.64 8.59 12.22
N GLU A 81 -8.97 8.47 12.17
CA GLU A 81 -9.77 7.99 13.31
C GLU A 81 -9.52 6.48 13.52
N ASP A 82 -9.77 5.96 14.73
CA ASP A 82 -9.60 4.54 15.08
C ASP A 82 -8.15 3.97 15.03
N THR A 83 -7.20 4.71 15.60
CA THR A 83 -5.78 4.29 15.70
C THR A 83 -5.55 3.05 16.57
N ASP A 84 -6.54 2.56 17.31
CA ASP A 84 -6.41 1.41 18.22
C ASP A 84 -6.06 0.10 17.50
N GLN A 85 -6.31 0.01 16.20
CA GLN A 85 -5.95 -1.14 15.37
C GLN A 85 -4.58 -1.01 14.70
N ILE A 86 -3.92 0.16 14.82
CA ILE A 86 -2.61 0.42 14.24
C ILE A 86 -1.54 -0.24 15.10
N VAL A 87 -0.73 -1.07 14.46
CA VAL A 87 0.41 -1.74 15.06
C VAL A 87 1.66 -1.30 14.30
N GLU A 88 2.63 -0.73 15.02
CA GLU A 88 3.96 -0.47 14.47
C GLU A 88 4.66 -1.80 14.17
N ILE A 89 5.26 -1.91 13.00
CA ILE A 89 5.98 -3.10 12.53
C ILE A 89 7.38 -2.71 12.08
N THR A 90 8.23 -3.71 11.92
CA THR A 90 9.55 -3.54 11.34
C THR A 90 9.46 -3.46 9.80
N ARG A 91 10.48 -2.84 9.20
CA ARG A 91 10.70 -2.92 7.74
C ARG A 91 10.72 -4.36 7.22
N ALA A 92 11.28 -5.29 8.00
CA ALA A 92 11.36 -6.69 7.60
C ALA A 92 9.97 -7.35 7.52
N GLU A 93 9.08 -7.07 8.47
CA GLU A 93 7.69 -7.53 8.43
C GLU A 93 6.91 -6.90 7.27
N PHE A 94 7.15 -5.61 6.98
CA PHE A 94 6.60 -4.99 5.78
C PHE A 94 7.08 -5.69 4.50
N ASP A 95 8.40 -5.92 4.38
CA ASP A 95 8.99 -6.54 3.19
C ASP A 95 8.50 -7.99 2.97
N GLN A 96 8.14 -8.71 4.04
CA GLN A 96 7.49 -10.03 3.97
C GLN A 96 6.11 -10.00 3.33
N ALA A 97 5.36 -8.90 3.46
CA ALA A 97 4.10 -8.71 2.74
C ALA A 97 4.31 -8.12 1.34
N TRP A 98 5.21 -7.14 1.23
CA TRP A 98 5.47 -6.37 0.00
C TRP A 98 5.99 -7.22 -1.16
N VAL A 99 7.06 -7.99 -0.93
CA VAL A 99 7.73 -8.72 -2.01
C VAL A 99 6.80 -9.75 -2.65
N PRO A 100 6.12 -10.63 -1.89
CA PRO A 100 5.18 -11.59 -2.47
C PRO A 100 3.97 -10.94 -3.13
N ALA A 101 3.44 -9.84 -2.57
CA ALA A 101 2.31 -9.12 -3.15
C ALA A 101 2.67 -8.54 -4.53
N ARG A 102 3.82 -7.87 -4.64
CA ARG A 102 4.30 -7.33 -5.92
C ARG A 102 4.56 -8.42 -6.96
N GLU A 103 5.17 -9.52 -6.55
CA GLU A 103 5.39 -10.65 -7.46
C GLU A 103 4.08 -11.23 -7.98
N THR A 104 3.10 -11.40 -7.09
CA THR A 104 1.78 -11.95 -7.44
C THR A 104 1.04 -11.03 -8.41
N LEU A 105 0.90 -9.75 -8.07
CA LEU A 105 0.17 -8.77 -8.88
C LEU A 105 0.85 -8.47 -10.23
N THR A 106 2.16 -8.67 -10.34
CA THR A 106 2.86 -8.53 -11.62
C THR A 106 2.61 -9.74 -12.54
N ARG A 107 2.40 -10.93 -11.98
CA ARG A 107 2.20 -12.17 -12.76
C ARG A 107 0.75 -12.37 -13.20
N PHE A 108 -0.23 -11.82 -12.46
CA PHE A 108 -1.64 -11.93 -12.81
C PHE A 108 -2.11 -10.70 -13.60
N VAL A 109 -2.40 -10.91 -14.87
CA VAL A 109 -3.20 -10.00 -15.72
C VAL A 109 -4.39 -10.84 -16.15
N LEU A 110 -5.59 -10.52 -15.66
CA LEU A 110 -6.83 -11.07 -16.21
C LEU A 110 -7.25 -10.27 -17.43
#